data_AF-A0A316C2A9-F1
#
_entry.id   AF-A0A316C2A9-F1
#
_cell.length_a   1.000
_cell.length_b   1.000
_cell.length_c   1.000
_cell.angle_alpha   90.00
_cell.angle_beta   90.00
_cell.angle_gamma   90.00
#
_symmetry.space_group_name_H-M   'P 1'
#
loop_
_entity.id
_entity.type
_entity.pdbx_description
1 polymer ?
#
loop_
_entity_poly.entity_id
_entity_poly.type
_entity_poly.pdbx_seq_one_letter_code
_entity_poly.pdbx_strand_id
1 'polypeptide(L)'
;MNIAYDTLGYSKALQKAGIPAKQADAHAEAVRDHVMPEIATKADISELRNSMKVDLQRLESLIERQTLQLTVRLGGMVIAGVAALAAFRFFA
;
A
#
# COMPACT_ATOMS: atom_id res chain seq x y z
N MET A 1 -18.58 5.98 -3.28
CA MET A 1 -19.23 5.83 -4.60
C MET A 1 -19.38 4.33 -4.87
N ASN A 2 -20.55 3.75 -4.55
CA ASN A 2 -20.84 2.36 -4.89
C ASN A 2 -21.09 2.31 -6.39
N ILE A 3 -20.25 1.62 -7.18
CA ILE A 3 -20.57 1.38 -8.58
C ILE A 3 -21.66 0.32 -8.56
N ALA A 4 -22.93 0.76 -8.66
CA ALA A 4 -24.05 -0.16 -8.75
C ALA A 4 -23.88 -0.99 -10.03
N TYR A 5 -23.72 -2.30 -9.87
CA TYR A 5 -23.71 -3.21 -11.00
C TYR A 5 -25.07 -3.16 -11.70
N ASP A 6 -25.06 -2.80 -12.98
CA ASP A 6 -26.28 -2.72 -13.79
C ASP A 6 -26.69 -4.11 -14.29
N THR A 7 -27.39 -4.83 -13.42
CA THR A 7 -27.96 -6.16 -13.70
C THR A 7 -28.86 -6.15 -14.93
N LEU A 8 -29.65 -5.08 -15.14
CA LEU A 8 -30.59 -4.98 -16.27
C LEU A 8 -29.86 -4.76 -17.60
N GLY A 9 -28.90 -3.84 -17.62
CA GLY A 9 -28.04 -3.60 -18.78
C GLY A 9 -27.25 -4.85 -19.16
N TYR A 10 -26.73 -5.58 -18.17
CA TYR A 10 -26.00 -6.83 -18.38
C TYR A 10 -26.89 -7.93 -18.97
N SER A 11 -28.07 -8.19 -18.40
CA SER A 11 -29.02 -9.15 -18.97
C SER A 11 -29.41 -8.78 -20.42
N LYS A 12 -29.74 -7.51 -20.68
CA LYS A 12 -30.06 -7.05 -22.05
C LYS A 12 -28.92 -7.26 -23.04
N ALA A 13 -27.67 -7.10 -22.61
CA ALA A 13 -26.51 -7.37 -23.45
C ALA A 13 -26.39 -8.86 -23.80
N LEU A 14 -26.61 -9.74 -22.82
CA LEU A 14 -26.63 -11.19 -23.05
C LEU A 14 -27.78 -11.60 -23.99
N GLN A 15 -28.96 -11.02 -23.83
CA GLN A 15 -30.10 -11.28 -24.72
C GLN A 15 -29.81 -10.86 -26.16
N LYS A 16 -29.17 -9.70 -26.36
CA LYS A 16 -28.73 -9.25 -27.69
C LYS A 16 -27.70 -10.19 -28.32
N ALA A 17 -26.93 -10.91 -27.50
CA ALA A 17 -26.00 -11.94 -27.95
C ALA A 17 -26.68 -13.30 -28.22
N GLY A 18 -28.01 -13.40 -28.10
CA GLY A 18 -28.77 -14.61 -28.38
C GLY A 18 -29.01 -15.51 -27.17
N ILE A 19 -28.63 -15.08 -25.95
CA ILE A 19 -28.93 -15.85 -24.73
C ILE A 19 -30.42 -15.67 -24.38
N PRO A 20 -31.18 -16.74 -24.09
CA PRO A 20 -32.57 -16.64 -23.67
C PRO A 20 -32.73 -15.75 -22.43
N ALA A 21 -33.79 -14.93 -22.40
CA ALA A 21 -34.03 -13.96 -21.32
C ALA A 21 -33.90 -14.56 -19.91
N LYS A 22 -34.52 -15.71 -19.67
CA LYS A 22 -34.46 -16.40 -18.37
C LYS A 22 -33.02 -16.76 -17.94
N GLN A 23 -32.16 -17.13 -18.88
CA GLN A 23 -30.75 -17.43 -18.59
C GLN A 23 -29.95 -16.14 -18.41
N ALA A 24 -30.19 -15.13 -19.26
CA ALA A 24 -29.55 -13.83 -19.15
C ALA A 24 -29.82 -13.14 -17.81
N ASP A 25 -31.07 -13.19 -17.34
CA ASP A 25 -31.48 -12.65 -16.04
C ASP A 25 -30.81 -13.43 -14.90
N ALA A 26 -30.85 -14.76 -14.94
CA ALA A 26 -30.19 -15.59 -13.94
C ALA A 26 -28.67 -15.37 -13.86
N HIS A 27 -28.01 -15.15 -15.01
CA HIS A 27 -26.57 -14.83 -15.04
C HIS A 27 -26.30 -13.46 -14.41
N ALA A 28 -27.10 -12.45 -14.74
CA ALA A 28 -26.95 -11.11 -14.18
C ALA A 28 -27.16 -11.11 -12.66
N GLU A 29 -28.16 -11.83 -12.16
CA GLU A 29 -28.42 -11.97 -10.72
C GLU A 29 -27.30 -12.73 -10.02
N ALA A 30 -26.83 -13.85 -10.57
CA ALA A 30 -25.74 -14.62 -9.98
C ALA A 30 -24.44 -13.81 -9.85
N VAL A 31 -24.09 -12.98 -10.85
CA VAL A 31 -22.92 -12.09 -10.77
C VAL A 31 -23.11 -11.03 -9.68
N ARG A 32 -24.30 -10.43 -9.58
CA ARG A 32 -24.61 -9.45 -8.54
C ARG A 32 -24.49 -10.05 -7.14
N ASP A 33 -25.01 -11.26 -6.96
CA ASP A 33 -25.20 -11.83 -5.63
C ASP A 33 -23.97 -12.60 -5.14
N HIS A 34 -23.11 -13.11 -6.04
CA HIS A 34 -21.98 -13.97 -5.66
C HIS A 34 -20.61 -13.41 -6.07
N VAL A 35 -20.53 -12.61 -7.13
CA VAL A 35 -19.24 -12.10 -7.63
C VAL A 35 -18.99 -10.69 -7.12
N MET A 36 -19.97 -9.80 -7.22
CA MET A 36 -19.80 -8.39 -6.81
C MET A 36 -19.43 -8.19 -5.34
N PRO A 37 -19.94 -8.97 -4.36
CA PRO A 37 -19.55 -8.82 -2.97
C PRO A 37 -18.09 -9.21 -2.69
N GLU A 38 -17.47 -10.03 -3.55
CA GLU A 38 -16.09 -10.50 -3.37
C GLU A 38 -15.05 -9.61 -4.07
N ILE A 39 -15.49 -8.69 -4.94
CA ILE A 39 -14.59 -7.83 -5.69
C ILE A 39 -14.21 -6.60 -4.86
N ALA A 40 -12.90 -6.38 -4.71
CA ALA A 40 -12.37 -5.17 -4.11
C ALA A 40 -12.84 -3.93 -4.87
N THR A 41 -13.40 -2.97 -4.16
CA THR A 41 -13.88 -1.71 -4.74
C THR A 41 -12.70 -0.77 -4.99
N LYS A 42 -12.95 0.26 -5.82
CA LYS A 42 -11.98 1.36 -6.01
C LYS A 42 -11.67 2.09 -4.70
N ALA A 43 -12.61 2.13 -3.76
CA ALA A 43 -12.41 2.75 -2.46
C ALA A 43 -11.41 1.94 -1.64
N ASP A 44 -11.57 0.61 -1.57
CA ASP A 44 -10.67 -0.29 -0.85
C ASP A 44 -9.23 -0.18 -1.39
N ILE A 45 -9.09 -0.14 -2.72
CA ILE A 45 -7.78 0.03 -3.37
C ILE A 45 -7.17 1.41 -3.06
N SER A 46 -7.99 2.47 -3.02
CA SER A 46 -7.53 3.80 -2.68
C SER A 46 -7.12 3.90 -1.21
N GLU A 47 -7.83 3.24 -0.31
CA GLU A 47 -7.51 3.17 1.11
C GLU A 47 -6.20 2.43 1.33
N LEU A 48 -6.02 1.25 0.70
CA LEU A 48 -4.78 0.49 0.73
C LEU A 48 -3.60 1.31 0.18
N ARG A 49 -3.79 2.02 -0.93
CA ARG A 49 -2.75 2.90 -1.49
C ARG A 49 -2.36 3.99 -0.50
N ASN A 50 -3.33 4.59 0.18
CA ASN A 50 -3.08 5.65 1.14
C ASN A 50 -2.37 5.13 2.39
N SER A 51 -2.77 3.98 2.93
CA SER A 51 -2.08 3.36 4.07
C SER A 51 -0.64 2.99 3.73
N MET A 52 -0.42 2.37 2.57
CA MET A 52 0.94 2.06 2.08
C MET A 52 1.80 3.32 1.93
N LYS A 53 1.23 4.43 1.42
CA LYS A 53 1.97 5.69 1.30
C LYS A 53 2.39 6.23 2.66
N VAL A 54 1.50 6.17 3.65
CA VAL A 54 1.80 6.61 5.02
C VAL A 54 2.88 5.73 5.64
N ASP A 55 2.82 4.42 5.46
CA ASP A 55 3.82 3.49 5.98
C ASP A 55 5.20 3.71 5.35
N LEU A 56 5.26 3.95 4.03
CA LEU A 56 6.51 4.28 3.34
C LEU A 56 7.11 5.60 3.87
N GLN A 57 6.31 6.64 4.02
CA GLN A 57 6.78 7.92 4.59
C GLN A 57 7.29 7.74 6.03
N ARG A 58 6.65 6.88 6.81
CA ARG A 58 7.09 6.56 8.17
C ARG A 58 8.43 5.82 8.16
N LEU A 59 8.61 4.85 7.25
CA LEU A 59 9.86 4.13 7.09
C LEU A 59 11.01 5.06 6.67
N GLU A 60 10.77 5.94 5.69
CA GLU A 60 11.75 6.95 5.26
C GLU A 60 12.22 7.81 6.45
N SER A 61 11.29 8.32 7.26
CA SER A 61 11.63 9.12 8.43
C SER A 61 12.42 8.33 9.49
N LEU A 62 12.10 7.06 9.69
CA LEU A 62 12.84 6.20 10.62
C LEU A 62 14.28 5.95 10.14
N ILE A 63 14.45 5.71 8.84
CA ILE A 63 15.77 5.51 8.22
C ILE A 63 16.62 6.78 8.33
N GLU A 64 16.05 7.96 8.03
CA GLU A 64 16.75 9.24 8.17
C GLU A 64 17.22 9.48 9.60
N ARG A 65 16.34 9.25 10.60
CA ARG A 65 16.67 9.39 12.01
C ARG A 65 17.78 8.43 12.44
N GLN A 66 17.70 7.17 12.03
CA GLN A 66 18.75 6.19 12.32
C GLN A 66 20.07 6.57 11.66
N THR A 67 20.03 7.03 10.42
CA THR A 67 21.22 7.48 9.68
C THR A 67 21.91 8.65 10.38
N LEU A 68 21.13 9.65 10.83
CA LEU A 68 21.63 10.78 11.61
C LEU A 68 22.25 10.33 12.94
N GLN A 69 21.54 9.47 13.69
CA GLN A 69 22.04 8.98 14.98
C GLN A 69 23.34 8.18 14.82
N LEU A 70 23.43 7.32 13.81
CA LEU A 70 24.64 6.56 13.51
C LEU A 70 25.79 7.49 13.11
N THR A 71 25.53 8.48 12.24
CA THR A 71 26.54 9.46 11.81
C THR A 71 27.09 10.24 13.00
N VAL A 72 26.22 10.74 13.89
CA VAL A 72 26.63 11.48 15.09
C VAL A 72 27.40 10.59 16.07
N ARG A 73 26.93 9.37 16.32
CA ARG A 73 27.62 8.42 17.22
C ARG A 73 28.99 8.03 16.70
N LEU A 74 29.10 7.71 15.41
CA LEU A 74 30.38 7.37 14.77
C LEU A 74 31.32 8.56 14.77
N GLY A 75 30.84 9.76 14.43
CA GLY A 75 31.64 10.99 14.51
C GLY A 75 32.17 11.25 15.92
N GLY A 76 31.32 11.09 16.94
CA GLY A 76 31.71 11.18 18.35
C GLY A 76 32.77 10.14 18.75
N MET A 77 32.63 8.89 18.32
CA MET A 77 33.62 7.83 18.57
C MET A 77 34.97 8.12 17.91
N VAL A 78 34.97 8.65 16.68
CA VAL A 78 36.20 9.04 15.97
C VAL A 78 36.89 10.18 16.72
N ILE A 79 36.16 11.23 17.11
CA ILE A 79 36.72 12.35 17.89
C ILE A 79 37.29 11.85 19.22
N ALA A 80 36.56 11.02 19.95
CA ALA A 80 37.01 10.46 21.21
C ALA A 80 38.26 9.58 21.05
N GLY A 81 38.31 8.74 20.01
CA GLY A 81 39.47 7.91 19.70
C GLY A 81 40.71 8.73 19.35
N VAL A 82 40.57 9.78 18.54
CA VAL A 82 41.68 10.68 18.19
C VAL A 82 42.18 11.43 19.43
N ALA A 83 41.28 11.94 20.28
CA ALA A 83 41.66 12.59 21.53
C ALA A 83 42.42 11.66 22.47
N ALA A 84 41.99 10.40 22.60
CA ALA A 84 42.67 9.39 23.41
C ALA A 84 44.09 9.10 22.89
N LEU A 85 44.26 8.97 21.57
CA LEU A 85 45.59 8.77 20.95
C LEU A 85 46.51 9.99 21.15
N ALA A 86 45.99 11.20 21.00
CA ALA A 86 46.77 12.43 21.23
C ALA A 86 47.21 12.56 22.69
N ALA A 87 46.33 12.26 23.64
CA ALA A 87 46.64 12.27 25.07
C ALA A 87 47.74 11.25 25.42
N PHE A 88 47.68 10.04 24.85
CA PHE A 88 48.70 9.01 25.07
C PHE A 88 50.09 9.47 24.62
N ARG A 89 50.20 10.13 23.45
CA ARG A 89 51.48 10.64 22.94
C ARG A 89 52.05 11.82 23.72
N PHE A 90 51.22 12.59 24.43
CA PHE A 90 51.71 13.69 25.26
C PHE A 90 52.24 13.20 26.63
N PHE A 91 51.78 12.05 27.10
CA PHE A 91 52.12 11.49 28.40
C PHE A 91 53.18 10.38 28.37
N ALA A 92 53.46 9.83 27.18
CA ALA A 92 54.52 8.85 26.91
C ALA A 92 55.75 9.52 26.27
#